data_AF-A0A0F2L5J8-F1
#
_entry.id   AF-A0A0F2L5J8-F1
#
_cell.length_a   1.000
_cell.length_b   1.000
_cell.length_c   1.000
_cell.angle_alpha   90.00
_cell.angle_beta   90.00
_cell.angle_gamma   90.00
#
_symmetry.space_group_name_H-M   'P 1'
#
loop_
_entity.id
_entity.type
_entity.pdbx_description
1 polymer ?
#
loop_
_entity_poly.entity_id
_entity_poly.type
_entity_poly.pdbx_seq_one_letter_code
_entity_poly.pdbx_strand_id
1 'polypeptide(L)'
;MAVGEMSRVRRIRRNLEITELPYIARIYINYQVLIPASLAKALGILNTWYADITIEYSGQEITLKRVRLLRTRNTASRQFTIPKEIRERYGIKPLDEIKIKAVIPVE
;
A
#
# COMPACT_ATOMS: atom_id res chain seq x y z
N MET A 1 29.21 31.12 25.99
CA MET A 1 27.73 31.01 25.90
C MET A 1 27.34 31.38 24.48
N ALA A 2 26.94 30.41 23.66
CA ALA A 2 26.38 30.66 22.33
C ALA A 2 25.09 29.83 22.24
N VAL A 3 23.98 30.55 22.08
CA VAL A 3 22.62 30.05 22.07
C VAL A 3 22.40 29.17 20.84
N GLY A 4 22.05 27.91 21.06
CA GLY A 4 21.72 26.97 20.00
C GLY A 4 20.39 27.36 19.34
N GLU A 5 20.47 27.82 18.10
CA GLU A 5 19.31 28.01 17.22
C GLU A 5 18.66 26.65 16.97
N MET A 6 17.60 26.35 17.72
CA MET A 6 16.76 25.19 17.50
C MET A 6 15.95 25.43 16.22
N SER A 7 16.53 25.07 15.08
CA SER A 7 15.85 25.11 13.79
C SER A 7 14.57 24.27 13.89
N ARG A 8 13.42 24.94 13.93
CA ARG A 8 12.12 24.28 13.77
C ARG A 8 12.13 23.64 12.38
N VAL A 9 12.49 22.36 12.32
CA VAL A 9 12.37 21.55 11.11
C VAL A 9 10.91 21.56 10.73
N ARG A 10 10.53 22.49 9.84
CA ARG A 10 9.28 22.42 9.10
C ARG A 10 9.34 21.06 8.41
N ARG A 11 8.53 20.11 8.89
CA ARG A 11 8.33 18.82 8.24
C ARG A 11 7.67 19.13 6.89
N ILE A 12 8.48 19.45 5.89
CA ILE A 12 8.06 19.48 4.48
C ILE A 12 7.50 18.08 4.27
N ARG A 13 6.16 17.97 4.14
CA ARG A 13 5.55 16.77 3.59
C ARG A 13 6.07 16.67 2.18
N ARG A 14 7.28 16.11 2.01
CA ARG A 14 7.76 15.68 0.71
C ARG A 14 6.64 14.80 0.20
N ASN A 15 6.02 15.24 -0.89
CA ASN A 15 5.08 14.44 -1.62
C ASN A 15 5.90 13.22 -2.07
N LEU A 16 5.88 12.14 -1.30
CA LEU A 16 6.55 10.90 -1.66
C LEU A 16 5.76 10.35 -2.84
N GLU A 17 6.16 10.76 -4.03
CA GLU A 17 5.62 10.29 -5.30
C GLU A 17 6.11 8.86 -5.51
N ILE A 18 5.43 7.93 -4.86
CA ILE A 18 5.62 6.50 -5.10
C ILE A 18 4.91 6.19 -6.41
N THR A 19 5.66 5.95 -7.47
CA THR A 19 5.14 5.63 -8.82
C THR A 19 5.51 4.23 -9.27
N GLU A 20 6.40 3.54 -8.55
CA GLU A 20 6.98 2.28 -8.97
C GLU A 20 6.80 1.18 -7.92
N LEU A 21 6.83 -0.07 -8.40
CA LEU A 21 6.90 -1.26 -7.58
C LEU A 21 8.35 -1.78 -7.59
N PRO A 22 8.84 -2.40 -6.50
CA PRO A 22 8.08 -2.76 -5.31
C PRO A 22 7.90 -1.63 -4.29
N TYR A 23 6.73 -1.58 -3.65
CA TYR A 23 6.38 -0.57 -2.64
C TYR A 23 6.09 -1.22 -1.29
N ILE A 24 6.71 -0.69 -0.22
CA ILE A 24 6.45 -1.15 1.15
C ILE A 24 5.24 -0.39 1.71
N ALA A 25 4.21 -1.14 2.08
CA ALA A 25 2.97 -0.62 2.62
C ALA A 25 2.69 -1.22 4.00
N ARG A 26 2.17 -0.39 4.90
CA ARG A 26 1.72 -0.84 6.21
C ARG A 26 0.27 -1.30 6.16
N ILE A 27 -0.02 -2.41 6.81
CA ILE A 27 -1.35 -2.96 6.96
C ILE A 27 -2.11 -2.16 8.02
N TYR A 28 -3.30 -1.69 7.70
CA TYR A 28 -4.18 -1.03 8.65
C TYR A 28 -4.85 -2.01 9.61
N ILE A 29 -5.42 -1.48 10.70
CA ILE A 29 -6.13 -2.27 11.72
C ILE A 29 -7.25 -3.16 11.16
N ASN A 30 -7.84 -2.76 10.02
CA ASN A 30 -8.89 -3.49 9.32
C ASN A 30 -8.34 -4.42 8.21
N TYR A 31 -7.03 -4.70 8.22
CA TYR A 31 -6.32 -5.50 7.23
C TYR A 31 -6.38 -4.97 5.81
N GLN A 32 -6.65 -3.67 5.67
CA GLN A 32 -6.55 -2.98 4.40
C GLN A 32 -5.14 -2.44 4.19
N VAL A 33 -4.76 -2.39 2.93
CA VAL A 33 -3.47 -1.85 2.49
C VAL A 33 -3.77 -0.73 1.51
N LEU A 34 -3.09 0.41 1.70
CA LEU A 34 -3.22 1.58 0.83
C LEU A 34 -2.23 1.50 -0.32
N ILE A 35 -2.74 1.69 -1.53
CA ILE A 35 -1.97 2.02 -2.72
C ILE A 35 -2.07 3.54 -2.93
N PRO A 36 -0.96 4.28 -2.83
CA PRO A 36 -0.94 5.72 -3.05
C PRO A 36 -1.53 6.12 -4.41
N ALA A 37 -2.13 7.32 -4.49
CA ALA A 37 -2.71 7.84 -5.72
C ALA A 37 -1.72 7.90 -6.90
N SER A 38 -0.46 8.27 -6.63
CA SER A 38 0.59 8.31 -7.66
C SER A 38 0.88 6.92 -8.23
N LEU A 39 0.95 5.90 -7.36
CA LEU A 39 1.17 4.51 -7.76
C LEU A 39 -0.04 3.96 -8.51
N ALA A 40 -1.26 4.23 -8.02
CA ALA A 40 -2.48 3.81 -8.68
C ALA A 40 -2.64 4.43 -10.08
N LYS A 41 -2.20 5.68 -10.27
CA LYS A 41 -2.12 6.35 -11.58
C LYS A 41 -1.09 5.70 -12.48
N ALA A 42 0.13 5.49 -11.98
CA ALA A 42 1.23 4.89 -12.73
C ALA A 42 0.90 3.46 -13.21
N LEU A 43 0.20 2.69 -12.38
CA LEU A 43 -0.26 1.34 -12.70
C LEU A 43 -1.54 1.30 -13.56
N GLY A 44 -2.18 2.43 -13.84
CA GLY A 44 -3.41 2.49 -14.63
C GLY A 44 -4.66 1.89 -13.96
N ILE A 45 -4.61 1.58 -12.65
CA ILE A 45 -5.69 0.86 -11.94
C ILE A 45 -6.80 1.76 -11.38
N LEU A 46 -6.91 2.99 -11.87
CA LEU A 46 -7.88 3.97 -11.37
C LEU A 46 -9.34 3.60 -11.67
N ASN A 47 -9.61 2.90 -12.76
CA ASN A 47 -10.98 2.50 -13.10
C ASN A 47 -11.22 1.00 -12.87
N THR A 48 -10.22 0.32 -12.32
CA THR A 48 -10.25 -1.12 -12.06
C THR A 48 -10.96 -1.42 -10.74
N TRP A 49 -11.79 -2.47 -10.75
CA TRP A 49 -12.50 -2.95 -9.56
C TRP A 49 -11.81 -4.14 -8.89
N TYR A 50 -11.12 -4.97 -9.66
CA TYR A 50 -10.44 -6.17 -9.18
C TYR A 50 -9.01 -6.24 -9.71
N ALA A 51 -8.09 -6.72 -8.88
CA ALA A 51 -6.71 -6.96 -9.31
C ALA A 51 -6.16 -8.22 -8.66
N ASP A 52 -5.23 -8.86 -9.34
CA ASP A 52 -4.31 -9.82 -8.74
C ASP A 52 -3.14 -9.03 -8.16
N ILE A 53 -2.86 -9.22 -6.87
CA ILE A 53 -1.80 -8.48 -6.16
C ILE A 53 -0.79 -9.45 -5.61
N THR A 54 0.46 -9.32 -6.03
CA THR A 54 1.58 -10.09 -5.47
C THR A 54 2.24 -9.28 -4.37
N ILE A 55 2.27 -9.83 -3.16
CA ILE A 55 2.90 -9.24 -1.98
C ILE A 55 4.00 -10.17 -1.47
N GLU A 56 5.03 -9.59 -0.89
CA GLU A 56 6.06 -10.29 -0.14
C GLU A 56 5.88 -9.98 1.35
N TYR A 57 5.75 -11.04 2.15
CA TYR A 57 5.61 -10.97 3.61
C TYR A 57 6.49 -12.02 4.26
N SER A 58 7.32 -11.61 5.23
CA SER A 58 8.24 -12.50 5.94
C SER A 58 9.11 -13.39 5.02
N GLY A 59 9.53 -12.86 3.86
CA GLY A 59 10.35 -13.57 2.88
C GLY A 59 9.59 -14.53 1.96
N GLN A 60 8.26 -14.59 2.06
CA GLN A 60 7.41 -15.41 1.19
C GLN A 60 6.65 -14.53 0.20
N GLU A 61 6.59 -14.97 -1.06
CA GLU A 61 5.80 -14.34 -2.10
C GLU A 61 4.39 -14.93 -2.14
N ILE A 62 3.39 -14.06 -2.06
CA ILE A 62 1.98 -14.40 -1.89
C ILE A 62 1.19 -13.67 -2.96
N THR A 63 0.45 -14.41 -3.77
CA THR A 63 -0.44 -13.81 -4.78
C THR A 63 -1.87 -13.82 -4.28
N LEU A 64 -2.42 -12.62 -4.09
CA LEU A 64 -3.82 -12.36 -3.77
C LEU A 64 -4.61 -12.32 -5.08
N LYS A 65 -5.45 -13.34 -5.33
CA LYS A 65 -6.26 -13.41 -6.54
C LYS A 65 -7.54 -12.60 -6.42
N ARG A 66 -7.88 -11.87 -7.48
CA ARG A 66 -9.14 -11.14 -7.70
C ARG A 66 -9.57 -10.32 -6.47
N VAL A 67 -8.64 -9.57 -5.87
CA VAL A 67 -8.97 -8.72 -4.73
C VAL A 67 -9.64 -7.43 -5.18
N ARG A 68 -10.64 -7.01 -4.42
CA ARG A 68 -11.38 -5.77 -4.73
C ARG A 68 -10.54 -4.55 -4.38
N LEU A 69 -10.38 -3.66 -5.35
CA LEU A 69 -9.78 -2.34 -5.20
C LEU A 69 -10.86 -1.33 -4.77
N LEU A 70 -10.86 -1.00 -3.48
CA LEU A 70 -11.72 0.00 -2.87
C LEU A 70 -11.27 1.40 -3.28
N ARG A 71 -12.23 2.22 -3.71
CA ARG A 71 -12.03 3.62 -4.06
C ARG A 71 -12.21 4.50 -2.83
N THR A 72 -11.28 5.41 -2.61
CA THR A 72 -11.40 6.48 -1.62
C THR A 72 -12.18 7.67 -2.17
N ARG A 73 -13.03 8.31 -1.35
CA ARG A 73 -13.94 9.40 -1.78
C ARG A 73 -13.20 10.63 -2.34
N ASN A 74 -12.12 11.06 -1.67
CA ASN A 74 -11.45 12.34 -1.93
C ASN A 74 -10.07 12.21 -2.59
N THR A 75 -9.64 10.99 -2.92
CA THR A 75 -8.32 10.77 -3.54
C THR A 75 -8.37 9.62 -4.54
N ALA A 76 -7.45 9.64 -5.50
CA ALA A 76 -7.29 8.60 -6.51
C ALA A 76 -6.59 7.34 -5.96
N SER A 77 -6.26 7.31 -4.67
CA SER A 77 -5.72 6.14 -4.00
C SER A 77 -6.68 4.95 -4.10
N ARG A 78 -6.09 3.76 -3.99
CA ARG A 78 -6.81 2.50 -3.92
C ARG A 78 -6.51 1.82 -2.61
N GLN A 79 -7.46 1.07 -2.09
CA GLN A 79 -7.23 0.19 -0.95
C GLN A 79 -7.63 -1.22 -1.34
N PHE A 80 -6.95 -2.22 -0.81
CA PHE A 80 -7.40 -3.60 -0.91
C PHE A 80 -7.36 -4.25 0.45
N THR A 81 -8.22 -5.23 0.66
CA THR A 81 -8.25 -6.01 1.89
C THR A 81 -7.51 -7.32 1.68
N ILE A 82 -6.64 -7.70 2.61
CA ILE A 82 -6.00 -9.01 2.58
C ILE A 82 -7.06 -10.07 2.94
N PRO A 83 -7.33 -11.07 2.08
CA PRO A 83 -8.31 -12.13 2.33
C PRO A 83 -8.06 -12.87 3.65
N LYS A 84 -9.14 -13.34 4.30
CA LYS A 84 -9.04 -14.05 5.59
C LYS A 84 -8.14 -15.29 5.50
N GLU A 85 -8.32 -16.11 4.46
CA GLU A 85 -7.51 -17.32 4.22
C GLU A 85 -6.01 -17.01 4.23
N ILE A 86 -5.59 -15.96 3.53
CA ILE A 86 -4.18 -15.57 3.44
C ILE A 86 -3.67 -15.04 4.79
N ARG A 87 -4.47 -14.27 5.51
CA ARG A 87 -4.08 -13.77 6.85
C ARG A 87 -3.83 -14.91 7.82
N GLU A 88 -4.71 -15.89 7.85
CA GLU A 88 -4.60 -17.05 8.76
C GLU A 88 -3.47 -17.97 8.33
N ARG A 89 -3.32 -18.25 7.03
CA ARG A 89 -2.27 -19.13 6.51
C ARG A 89 -0.86 -18.60 6.76
N TYR A 90 -0.64 -17.31 6.57
CA TYR A 90 0.69 -16.69 6.68
C TYR A 90 0.89 -15.92 7.99
N GLY A 91 -0.11 -15.90 8.87
CA GLY A 91 -0.02 -15.22 10.18
C GLY A 91 0.07 -13.70 10.09
N ILE A 92 -0.47 -13.08 9.03
CA ILE A 92 -0.40 -11.63 8.80
C ILE A 92 -1.21 -10.89 9.88
N LYS A 93 -0.57 -9.93 10.56
CA LYS A 93 -1.21 -9.14 11.61
C LYS A 93 -1.50 -7.71 11.13
N PRO A 94 -2.46 -7.02 11.76
CA PRO A 94 -2.59 -5.59 11.55
C PRO A 94 -1.32 -4.88 12.02
N LEU A 95 -1.03 -3.71 11.41
CA LEU A 95 0.14 -2.89 11.68
C LEU A 95 1.47 -3.42 11.15
N ASP A 96 1.51 -4.65 10.64
CA ASP A 96 2.68 -5.20 9.94
C ASP A 96 2.96 -4.46 8.62
N GLU A 97 4.17 -4.65 8.11
CA GLU A 97 4.60 -4.14 6.81
C GLU A 97 4.66 -5.26 5.79
N ILE A 98 4.19 -4.97 4.58
CA ILE A 98 4.27 -5.87 3.42
C ILE A 98 4.91 -5.13 2.26
N LYS A 99 5.53 -5.89 1.35
CA LYS A 99 6.10 -5.34 0.13
C LYS A 99 5.25 -5.75 -1.07
N ILE A 100 4.53 -4.79 -1.65
CA ILE A 100 3.76 -5.01 -2.88
C ILE A 100 4.75 -5.11 -4.04
N LYS A 101 4.74 -6.23 -4.75
CA LYS A 101 5.65 -6.54 -5.87
C LYS A 101 4.99 -6.34 -7.22
N ALA A 102 3.72 -6.73 -7.35
CA ALA A 102 2.95 -6.60 -8.58
C ALA A 102 1.49 -6.30 -8.27
N VAL A 103 0.85 -5.56 -9.18
CA VAL A 103 -0.59 -5.32 -9.18
C VAL A 103 -1.04 -5.43 -10.63
N ILE A 104 -1.81 -6.47 -10.93
CA ILE A 104 -2.28 -6.78 -12.28
C ILE A 104 -3.80 -6.63 -12.27
N PRO A 105 -4.38 -5.67 -13.02
CA PRO A 105 -5.83 -5.51 -13.10
C PRO A 105 -6.48 -6.77 -13.72
N VAL A 106 -7.63 -7.17 -13.18
CA VAL A 106 -8.46 -8.26 -13.75
C VAL A 106 -9.88 -7.74 -13.99
N GLU A 107 -10.45 -8.12 -15.13
CA GLU A 107 -11.82 -7.75 -15.55
C GLU A 107 -12.92 -8.43 -14.73
#